data_AF-A0A6P8EK33-F1
#
_entry.id   AF-A0A6P8EK33-F1
#
_cell.length_a   1.000
_cell.length_b   1.000
_cell.length_c   1.000
_cell.angle_alpha   90.00
_cell.angle_beta   90.00
_cell.angle_gamma   90.00
#
_symmetry.space_group_name_H-M   'P 1'
#
loop_
_entity.id
_entity.type
_entity.pdbx_description
1 polymer ?
#
loop_
_entity_poly.entity_id
_entity_poly.type
_entity_poly.pdbx_seq_one_letter_code
_entity_poly.pdbx_strand_id
1 'polypeptide(L)'
;MIATPPSPAWSSATAPTKLASTVTNSDCLVPLNHATWSSGKLKLRIVELKERDCRNTIEDVMYMLILFKFSDIKVQLVPKLSRCIYNGRLEIWPAKDWELESIYSYDVLEMIKEHVYAVTGLRPKSSVTDHWATTQVCLWHLSNIYAASILYGYFLKSASTRYRLEQTLSLSDSDQGILRNSLQPSKTWPYGWNNLVLGKRGNETEPSPLDQTSTKLSCYMMGFDSETLRRCAKVRSTVATELIEKQTIALFGDRRSLVSTGKEMGGQVIRTSFSSLKRLVLEAVAFGSFLWDIEEHVDSVYSIRGR
;
A
#
# COMPACT_ATOMS: atom_id res chain seq x y z
N MET A 1 35.65 87.29 -17.61
CA MET A 1 35.52 86.61 -18.92
C MET A 1 34.04 86.56 -19.29
N ILE A 2 33.72 86.69 -20.57
CA ILE A 2 32.38 86.88 -21.13
C ILE A 2 31.88 85.55 -21.72
N ALA A 3 30.59 85.20 -21.57
CA ALA A 3 29.72 84.70 -22.66
C ALA A 3 28.35 84.19 -22.18
N THR A 4 27.29 84.84 -22.67
CA THR A 4 25.91 84.35 -22.87
C THR A 4 25.47 84.79 -24.29
N PRO A 5 24.28 84.43 -24.81
CA PRO A 5 23.43 83.27 -24.53
C PRO A 5 23.55 82.24 -25.70
N PRO A 6 22.76 82.20 -26.82
CA PRO A 6 21.43 82.75 -27.18
C PRO A 6 20.31 81.66 -27.23
N SER A 7 19.13 82.02 -27.76
CA SER A 7 18.08 81.12 -28.29
C SER A 7 17.45 81.76 -29.54
N PRO A 8 16.97 80.97 -30.51
CA PRO A 8 15.66 81.23 -31.16
C PRO A 8 14.88 79.91 -31.47
N ALA A 9 13.55 79.79 -31.60
CA ALA A 9 12.38 80.65 -31.91
C ALA A 9 11.76 80.37 -33.31
N TRP A 10 10.43 80.56 -33.41
CA TRP A 10 9.55 80.51 -34.62
C TRP A 10 9.10 79.11 -35.10
N SER A 11 7.91 78.91 -35.70
CA SER A 11 6.70 79.76 -35.87
C SER A 11 5.47 78.94 -36.31
N SER A 12 4.28 79.55 -36.27
CA SER A 12 2.97 79.01 -36.65
C SER A 12 2.69 78.86 -38.16
N ALA A 13 1.93 77.83 -38.55
CA ALA A 13 1.02 77.83 -39.72
C ALA A 13 -0.09 76.76 -39.49
N THR A 14 -1.36 77.13 -39.34
CA THR A 14 -2.40 77.32 -40.38
C THR A 14 -3.08 76.01 -40.85
N ALA A 15 -4.42 76.00 -40.75
CA ALA A 15 -5.36 74.94 -41.17
C ALA A 15 -5.52 74.92 -42.74
N PRO A 16 -6.51 74.26 -43.41
CA PRO A 16 -7.75 73.64 -42.90
C PRO A 16 -8.34 72.42 -43.67
N THR A 17 -9.58 72.03 -43.32
CA THR A 17 -10.60 71.38 -44.19
C THR A 17 -10.35 69.93 -44.69
N LYS A 18 -11.36 69.10 -45.02
CA LYS A 18 -12.82 69.28 -45.20
C LYS A 18 -13.57 67.93 -45.12
N LEU A 19 -14.84 67.97 -44.70
CA LEU A 19 -15.99 67.11 -45.08
C LEU A 19 -15.89 65.57 -44.89
N ALA A 20 -16.97 64.80 -44.72
CA ALA A 20 -18.30 64.93 -44.11
C ALA A 20 -19.19 63.79 -44.66
N SER A 21 -19.72 62.95 -43.77
CA SER A 21 -20.95 62.15 -43.88
C SER A 21 -20.91 61.16 -42.71
N THR A 22 -21.72 61.21 -41.64
CA THR A 22 -23.20 61.24 -41.50
C THR A 22 -23.94 60.18 -42.31
N VAL A 23 -24.83 59.47 -41.59
CA VAL A 23 -26.02 58.73 -42.03
C VAL A 23 -25.94 57.19 -42.00
N THR A 24 -26.22 56.69 -40.78
CA THR A 24 -27.20 55.62 -40.41
C THR A 24 -26.93 54.12 -40.63
N ASN A 25 -27.45 53.39 -39.62
CA ASN A 25 -28.05 52.05 -39.66
C ASN A 25 -27.12 50.85 -39.94
N SER A 26 -27.32 49.70 -39.29
CA SER A 26 -28.11 49.39 -38.08
C SER A 26 -27.60 48.05 -37.51
N ASP A 27 -28.18 47.61 -36.39
CA ASP A 27 -28.23 46.20 -35.97
C ASP A 27 -26.90 45.45 -35.81
N CYS A 28 -26.42 45.37 -34.57
CA CYS A 28 -26.07 44.08 -33.96
C CYS A 28 -26.04 44.17 -32.43
N LEU A 29 -27.21 44.00 -31.83
CA LEU A 29 -27.31 43.46 -30.47
C LEU A 29 -26.74 42.03 -30.48
N VAL A 30 -25.51 41.85 -30.02
CA VAL A 30 -24.95 40.53 -29.70
C VAL A 30 -24.64 40.48 -28.20
N PRO A 31 -25.29 39.60 -27.40
CA PRO A 31 -25.17 39.64 -25.95
C PRO A 31 -23.80 39.28 -25.37
N LEU A 32 -23.63 39.74 -24.12
CA LEU A 32 -22.45 39.65 -23.26
C LEU A 32 -22.04 38.20 -22.89
N ASN A 33 -21.38 37.48 -23.80
CA ASN A 33 -21.00 36.06 -23.61
C ASN A 33 -19.68 35.81 -22.86
N HIS A 34 -19.15 36.76 -22.08
CA HIS A 34 -17.90 36.58 -21.32
C HIS A 34 -18.05 35.90 -19.95
N ALA A 35 -19.26 35.64 -19.47
CA ALA A 35 -19.50 35.12 -18.11
C ALA A 35 -19.37 33.58 -17.95
N THR A 36 -19.53 32.80 -19.02
CA THR A 36 -19.65 31.33 -18.95
C THR A 36 -18.30 30.62 -18.74
N TRP A 37 -17.22 31.14 -19.34
CA TRP A 37 -15.87 30.56 -19.31
C TRP A 37 -15.23 30.56 -17.91
N SER A 38 -15.64 31.49 -17.03
CA SER A 38 -15.16 31.59 -15.65
C SER A 38 -15.89 30.64 -14.71
N SER A 39 -17.23 30.62 -14.75
CA SER A 39 -18.05 29.80 -13.83
C SER A 39 -17.80 28.30 -14.00
N GLY A 40 -17.65 27.81 -15.24
CA GLY A 40 -17.35 26.40 -15.50
C GLY A 40 -16.01 25.94 -14.92
N LYS A 41 -14.95 26.73 -15.11
CA LYS A 41 -13.60 26.43 -14.58
C LYS A 41 -13.56 26.48 -13.05
N LEU A 42 -14.27 27.43 -12.44
CA LEU A 42 -14.38 27.51 -10.98
C LEU A 42 -15.09 26.27 -10.40
N LYS A 43 -16.20 25.83 -11.01
CA LYS A 43 -16.92 24.62 -10.59
C LYS A 43 -16.04 23.37 -10.67
N LEU A 44 -15.30 23.19 -11.77
CA LEU A 44 -14.33 22.10 -11.92
C LEU A 44 -13.25 22.16 -10.82
N ARG A 45 -12.67 23.34 -10.57
CA ARG A 45 -11.65 23.49 -9.52
C ARG A 45 -12.18 23.21 -8.11
N ILE A 46 -13.44 23.57 -7.82
CA ILE A 46 -14.09 23.24 -6.55
C ILE A 46 -14.27 21.72 -6.41
N VAL A 47 -14.62 21.00 -7.49
CA VAL A 47 -14.70 19.54 -7.48
C VAL A 47 -13.31 18.92 -7.26
N GLU A 48 -12.28 19.36 -7.99
CA GLU A 48 -10.89 18.90 -7.81
C GLU A 48 -10.34 19.14 -6.39
N LEU A 49 -10.73 20.24 -5.74
CA LEU A 49 -10.36 20.54 -4.36
C LEU A 49 -11.08 19.58 -3.41
N LYS A 50 -12.42 19.47 -3.52
CA LYS A 50 -13.21 18.53 -2.71
C LYS A 50 -12.78 17.08 -2.85
N GLU A 51 -12.46 16.61 -4.05
CA GLU A 51 -11.94 15.25 -4.27
C GLU A 51 -10.58 15.03 -3.58
N ARG A 52 -9.71 16.05 -3.54
CA ARG A 52 -8.41 15.98 -2.84
C ARG A 52 -8.57 16.02 -1.33
N ASP A 53 -9.40 16.91 -0.81
CA ASP A 53 -9.64 17.05 0.62
C ASP A 53 -10.34 15.80 1.19
N CYS A 54 -11.28 15.24 0.43
CA CYS A 54 -11.89 13.95 0.71
C CYS A 54 -10.85 12.82 0.71
N ARG A 55 -9.95 12.76 -0.29
CA ARG A 55 -8.88 11.74 -0.33
C ARG A 55 -7.96 11.81 0.89
N ASN A 56 -7.55 13.00 1.29
CA ASN A 56 -6.73 13.21 2.49
C ASN A 56 -7.48 12.75 3.76
N THR A 57 -8.77 13.10 3.87
CA THR A 57 -9.62 12.68 5.00
C THR A 57 -9.78 11.16 5.05
N ILE A 58 -9.94 10.50 3.89
CA ILE A 58 -9.99 9.04 3.78
C ILE A 58 -8.67 8.41 4.23
N GLU A 59 -7.53 9.00 3.88
CA GLU A 59 -6.21 8.54 4.35
C GLU A 59 -6.07 8.64 5.86
N ASP A 60 -6.45 9.78 6.45
CA ASP A 60 -6.44 9.99 7.90
C ASP A 60 -7.34 8.96 8.61
N VAL A 61 -8.54 8.71 8.08
CA VAL A 61 -9.48 7.68 8.59
C VAL A 61 -8.89 6.28 8.47
N MET A 62 -8.26 5.91 7.34
CA MET A 62 -7.58 4.62 7.20
C MET A 62 -6.47 4.46 8.22
N TYR A 63 -5.61 5.48 8.39
CA TYR A 63 -4.50 5.42 9.34
C TYR A 63 -4.99 5.33 10.79
N MET A 64 -6.04 6.08 11.15
CA MET A 64 -6.71 5.97 12.45
C MET A 64 -7.30 4.59 12.72
N LEU A 65 -7.93 3.96 11.71
CA LEU A 65 -8.44 2.59 11.83
C LEU A 65 -7.31 1.57 11.99
N ILE A 66 -6.15 1.75 11.35
CA ILE A 66 -4.97 0.90 11.54
C ILE A 66 -4.45 1.05 12.98
N LEU A 67 -4.29 2.29 13.46
CA LEU A 67 -3.90 2.58 14.85
C LEU A 67 -4.86 1.92 15.85
N PHE A 68 -6.16 1.95 15.58
CA PHE A 68 -7.19 1.29 16.38
C PHE A 68 -6.98 -0.24 16.41
N LYS A 69 -6.76 -0.89 15.25
CA LYS A 69 -6.46 -2.34 15.19
C LYS A 69 -5.21 -2.73 15.96
N PHE A 70 -4.15 -1.91 15.91
CA PHE A 70 -2.95 -2.11 16.72
C PHE A 70 -3.22 -1.93 18.23
N SER A 71 -4.08 -0.98 18.61
CA SER A 71 -4.53 -0.79 19.99
C SER A 71 -5.36 -1.97 20.50
N ASP A 72 -6.25 -2.56 19.68
CA ASP A 72 -7.07 -3.73 20.04
C ASP A 72 -6.20 -4.93 20.44
N ILE A 73 -5.12 -5.18 19.68
CA ILE A 73 -4.15 -6.26 19.97
C ILE A 73 -3.14 -5.88 21.06
N LYS A 74 -3.23 -4.69 21.64
CA LYS A 74 -2.33 -4.15 22.69
C LYS A 74 -0.86 -4.04 22.25
N VAL A 75 -0.64 -3.74 20.97
CA VAL A 75 0.69 -3.56 20.37
C VAL A 75 0.80 -2.14 19.83
N GLN A 76 1.81 -1.39 20.29
CA GLN A 76 2.11 -0.09 19.72
C GLN A 76 2.93 -0.24 18.43
N LEU A 77 2.60 0.57 17.42
CA LEU A 77 3.40 0.71 16.20
C LEU A 77 4.81 1.21 16.53
N VAL A 78 5.83 0.68 15.86
CA VAL A 78 7.23 1.07 16.09
C VAL A 78 7.40 2.56 15.78
N PRO A 79 7.92 3.38 16.72
CA PRO A 79 8.20 4.79 16.46
C PRO A 79 9.43 4.92 15.56
N LYS A 80 9.63 6.11 14.96
CA LYS A 80 10.79 6.43 14.10
C LYS A 80 12.07 5.77 14.61
N LEU A 81 12.79 5.03 13.76
CA LEU A 81 13.87 4.13 14.20
C LEU A 81 15.00 4.86 14.95
N SER A 82 15.21 6.15 14.69
CA SER A 82 16.14 6.99 15.47
C SER A 82 15.83 7.05 16.98
N ARG A 83 14.58 6.81 17.39
CA ARG A 83 14.17 6.71 18.80
C ARG A 83 14.36 5.30 19.40
N CYS A 84 14.60 4.29 18.55
CA CYS A 84 14.84 2.89 18.93
C CYS A 84 16.32 2.49 18.84
N ILE A 85 17.21 3.41 18.45
CA ILE A 85 18.65 3.17 18.37
C ILE A 85 19.31 3.63 19.68
N TYR A 86 19.82 2.67 20.45
CA TYR A 86 20.54 2.89 21.69
C TYR A 86 21.99 2.44 21.51
N ASN A 87 22.96 3.30 21.79
CA ASN A 87 24.40 3.01 21.64
C ASN A 87 24.79 2.47 20.23
N GLY A 88 24.15 2.98 19.18
CA GLY A 88 24.36 2.51 17.79
C GLY A 88 23.73 1.15 17.45
N ARG A 89 22.92 0.60 18.35
CA ARG A 89 22.19 -0.66 18.19
C ARG A 89 20.68 -0.39 18.13
N LEU A 90 20.01 -0.83 17.07
CA LEU A 90 18.56 -0.86 16.97
C LEU A 90 18.02 -1.97 17.90
N GLU A 91 17.18 -1.57 18.85
CA GLU A 91 16.50 -2.48 19.78
C GLU A 91 15.04 -2.05 19.94
N ILE A 92 14.11 -2.89 19.45
CA ILE A 92 12.67 -2.63 19.47
C ILE A 92 12.04 -3.43 20.62
N TRP A 93 11.67 -2.73 21.68
CA TRP A 93 11.08 -3.31 22.89
C TRP A 93 9.74 -2.66 23.24
N PRO A 94 8.74 -3.43 23.74
CA PRO A 94 8.71 -4.87 23.87
C PRO A 94 8.49 -5.60 22.53
N ALA A 95 8.98 -6.85 22.44
CA ALA A 95 8.93 -7.65 21.22
C ALA A 95 7.50 -7.98 20.75
N LYS A 96 6.54 -8.29 21.65
CA LYS A 96 5.11 -8.47 21.31
C LYS A 96 4.82 -9.53 20.22
N ASP A 97 5.74 -10.47 20.02
CA ASP A 97 5.62 -11.56 19.05
C ASP A 97 4.31 -12.33 19.18
N TRP A 98 3.91 -12.70 20.40
CA TRP A 98 2.70 -13.49 20.63
C TRP A 98 1.44 -12.74 20.20
N GLU A 99 1.30 -11.47 20.58
CA GLU A 99 0.15 -10.66 20.20
C GLU A 99 0.06 -10.48 18.67
N LEU A 100 1.19 -10.28 17.99
CA LEU A 100 1.26 -10.18 16.52
C LEU A 100 1.02 -11.51 15.80
N GLU A 101 1.48 -12.64 16.35
CA GLU A 101 1.25 -13.97 15.78
C GLU A 101 -0.20 -14.43 16.02
N SER A 102 -0.86 -13.99 17.12
CA SER A 102 -2.20 -14.42 17.52
C SER A 102 -3.35 -13.97 16.62
N ILE A 103 -3.13 -12.99 15.72
CA ILE A 103 -4.15 -12.52 14.77
C ILE A 103 -4.33 -13.46 13.57
N TYR A 104 -3.45 -14.45 13.41
CA TYR A 104 -3.39 -15.34 12.25
C TYR A 104 -3.87 -16.75 12.58
N SER A 105 -4.47 -17.41 11.59
CA SER A 105 -4.69 -18.87 11.65
C SER A 105 -3.36 -19.61 11.52
N TYR A 106 -3.33 -20.86 11.99
CA TYR A 106 -2.15 -21.74 11.90
C TYR A 106 -1.55 -21.75 10.49
N ASP A 107 -2.39 -21.96 9.48
CA ASP A 107 -1.99 -22.04 8.07
C ASP A 107 -1.26 -20.79 7.56
N VAL A 108 -1.69 -19.60 8.00
CA VAL A 108 -1.08 -18.32 7.63
C VAL A 108 0.20 -18.09 8.46
N LEU A 109 0.19 -18.48 9.73
CA LEU A 109 1.31 -18.30 10.65
C LEU A 109 2.56 -19.08 10.22
N GLU A 110 2.43 -20.27 9.64
CA GLU A 110 3.59 -20.99 9.07
C GLU A 110 4.19 -20.23 7.89
N MET A 111 3.37 -19.72 6.97
CA MET A 111 3.86 -18.89 5.85
C MET A 111 4.55 -17.60 6.32
N ILE A 112 4.03 -16.97 7.39
CA ILE A 112 4.68 -15.80 8.02
C ILE A 112 6.03 -16.18 8.63
N LYS A 113 6.15 -17.35 9.27
CA LYS A 113 7.43 -17.85 9.82
C LYS A 113 8.45 -18.13 8.72
N GLU A 114 8.02 -18.66 7.58
CA GLU A 114 8.85 -18.86 6.39
C GLU A 114 9.30 -17.51 5.79
N HIS A 115 8.41 -16.52 5.69
CA HIS A 115 8.76 -15.16 5.25
C HIS A 115 9.74 -14.46 6.20
N VAL A 116 9.51 -14.53 7.51
CA VAL A 116 10.45 -14.03 8.53
C VAL A 116 11.82 -14.71 8.36
N TYR A 117 11.88 -16.03 8.16
CA TYR A 117 13.13 -16.73 7.90
C TYR A 117 13.82 -16.26 6.61
N ALA A 118 13.10 -16.20 5.50
CA ALA A 118 13.63 -15.79 4.19
C ALA A 118 14.20 -14.37 4.21
N VAL A 119 13.58 -13.47 4.99
CA VAL A 119 13.93 -12.05 5.03
C VAL A 119 14.96 -11.71 6.11
N THR A 120 15.04 -12.47 7.21
CA THR A 120 15.97 -12.20 8.32
C THR A 120 17.13 -13.20 8.45
N GLY A 121 17.03 -14.38 7.83
CA GLY A 121 17.96 -15.49 7.98
C GLY A 121 17.77 -16.35 9.24
N LEU A 122 16.81 -16.01 10.13
CA LEU A 122 16.52 -16.76 11.36
C LEU A 122 15.70 -18.02 11.11
N ARG A 123 16.26 -19.20 11.39
CA ARG A 123 15.45 -20.44 11.36
C ARG A 123 14.31 -20.36 12.39
N PRO A 124 13.09 -20.85 12.08
CA PRO A 124 11.95 -20.82 13.01
C PRO A 124 12.13 -21.57 14.36
N LYS A 125 13.20 -22.37 14.51
CA LYS A 125 13.58 -23.09 15.74
C LYS A 125 14.89 -22.53 16.35
N SER A 126 15.14 -21.24 16.18
CA SER A 126 16.29 -20.55 16.76
C SER A 126 16.24 -20.57 18.30
N SER A 127 17.39 -20.74 18.92
CA SER A 127 17.53 -20.70 20.38
C SER A 127 17.35 -19.28 20.92
N VAL A 128 17.10 -19.15 22.23
CA VAL A 128 17.11 -17.82 22.91
C VAL A 128 18.44 -17.09 22.66
N THR A 129 19.55 -17.82 22.49
CA THR A 129 20.86 -17.26 22.18
C THR A 129 20.98 -16.72 20.75
N ASP A 130 20.29 -17.32 19.78
CA ASP A 130 20.23 -16.82 18.42
C ASP A 130 19.36 -15.56 18.32
N HIS A 131 18.29 -15.45 19.12
CA HIS A 131 17.41 -14.27 19.11
C HIS A 131 18.10 -12.98 19.59
N TRP A 132 19.02 -13.06 20.55
CA TRP A 132 19.81 -11.89 20.98
C TRP A 132 21.06 -11.63 20.15
N ALA A 133 21.46 -12.58 19.28
CA ALA A 133 22.63 -12.41 18.44
C ALA A 133 22.51 -11.15 17.57
N THR A 134 23.60 -10.40 17.49
CA THR A 134 23.63 -9.10 16.83
C THR A 134 24.10 -9.25 15.39
N THR A 135 23.28 -8.79 14.44
CA THR A 135 23.64 -8.70 13.02
C THR A 135 23.83 -7.23 12.60
N GLN A 136 24.38 -7.00 11.42
CA GLN A 136 24.54 -5.67 10.81
C GLN A 136 23.67 -5.60 9.56
N VAL A 137 22.82 -4.57 9.46
CA VAL A 137 21.90 -4.39 8.33
C VAL A 137 21.94 -2.94 7.87
N CYS A 138 21.98 -2.74 6.55
CA CYS A 138 21.87 -1.41 5.94
C CYS A 138 20.44 -0.86 6.11
N LEU A 139 20.29 0.37 6.60
CA LEU A 139 18.97 0.93 6.90
C LEU A 139 18.02 0.99 5.67
N TRP A 140 18.55 1.23 4.47
CA TRP A 140 17.78 1.19 3.21
C TRP A 140 17.25 -0.22 2.88
N HIS A 141 18.01 -1.26 3.23
CA HIS A 141 17.60 -2.65 2.99
C HIS A 141 16.48 -3.02 3.96
N LEU A 142 16.59 -2.58 5.22
CA LEU A 142 15.55 -2.74 6.23
C LEU A 142 14.25 -2.02 5.85
N SER A 143 14.35 -0.84 5.21
CA SER A 143 13.20 -0.11 4.65
C SER A 143 12.50 -0.89 3.52
N ASN A 144 13.27 -1.44 2.59
CA ASN A 144 12.72 -2.30 1.53
C ASN A 144 12.05 -3.56 2.10
N ILE A 145 12.68 -4.18 3.11
CA ILE A 145 12.15 -5.34 3.86
C ILE A 145 10.79 -5.02 4.49
N TYR A 146 10.67 -3.88 5.15
CA TYR A 146 9.43 -3.45 5.80
C TYR A 146 8.30 -3.26 4.78
N ALA A 147 8.55 -2.49 3.71
CA ALA A 147 7.57 -2.27 2.65
C ALA A 147 7.15 -3.58 1.94
N ALA A 148 8.10 -4.46 1.64
CA ALA A 148 7.81 -5.77 1.06
C ALA A 148 6.99 -6.66 2.00
N SER A 149 7.25 -6.58 3.31
CA SER A 149 6.52 -7.34 4.33
C SER A 149 5.09 -6.83 4.54
N ILE A 150 4.85 -5.52 4.38
CA ILE A 150 3.48 -4.96 4.30
C ILE A 150 2.73 -5.54 3.10
N LEU A 151 3.33 -5.50 1.90
CA LEU A 151 2.70 -6.06 0.70
C LEU A 151 2.46 -7.56 0.82
N TYR A 152 3.36 -8.30 1.48
CA TYR A 152 3.19 -9.73 1.76
C TYR A 152 2.03 -9.99 2.73
N GLY A 153 1.91 -9.23 3.83
CA GLY A 153 0.79 -9.35 4.78
C GLY A 153 -0.58 -8.99 4.18
N TYR A 154 -0.61 -8.02 3.26
CA TYR A 154 -1.78 -7.68 2.46
C TYR A 154 -2.14 -8.83 1.49
N PHE A 155 -1.15 -9.37 0.78
CA PHE A 155 -1.32 -10.50 -0.14
C PHE A 155 -1.83 -11.77 0.56
N LEU A 156 -1.23 -12.15 1.69
CA LEU A 156 -1.67 -13.29 2.51
C LEU A 156 -3.13 -13.12 2.95
N LYS A 157 -3.53 -11.90 3.34
CA LYS A 157 -4.92 -11.63 3.72
C LYS A 157 -5.86 -11.77 2.53
N SER A 158 -5.49 -11.24 1.36
CA SER A 158 -6.26 -11.42 0.12
C SER A 158 -6.41 -12.90 -0.27
N ALA A 159 -5.31 -13.68 -0.22
CA ALA A 159 -5.29 -15.08 -0.61
C ALA A 159 -6.07 -15.97 0.37
N SER A 160 -5.92 -15.76 1.67
CA SER A 160 -6.66 -16.51 2.71
C SER A 160 -8.16 -16.20 2.70
N THR A 161 -8.57 -14.95 2.49
CA THR A 161 -9.99 -14.61 2.29
C THR A 161 -10.57 -15.32 1.06
N ARG A 162 -9.84 -15.30 -0.08
CA ARG A 162 -10.25 -16.03 -1.30
C ARG A 162 -10.39 -17.53 -1.04
N TYR A 163 -9.38 -18.16 -0.43
CA TYR A 163 -9.37 -19.59 -0.09
C TYR A 163 -10.58 -20.00 0.76
N ARG A 164 -10.95 -19.17 1.74
CA ARG A 164 -12.10 -19.40 2.62
C ARG A 164 -13.43 -19.23 1.89
N LEU A 165 -13.54 -18.27 0.97
CA LEU A 165 -14.74 -18.08 0.15
C LEU A 165 -14.96 -19.26 -0.80
N GLU A 166 -13.92 -19.74 -1.48
CA GLU A 166 -14.02 -20.88 -2.39
C GLU A 166 -14.42 -22.17 -1.66
N GLN A 167 -13.85 -22.46 -0.49
CA GLN A 167 -14.30 -23.57 0.37
C GLN A 167 -15.78 -23.44 0.76
N THR A 168 -16.23 -22.24 1.13
CA THR A 168 -17.64 -22.00 1.53
C THR A 168 -18.61 -22.28 0.38
N LEU A 169 -18.24 -21.88 -0.84
CA LEU A 169 -19.01 -22.17 -2.06
C LEU A 169 -19.03 -23.67 -2.38
N SER A 170 -17.89 -24.35 -2.31
CA SER A 170 -17.79 -25.81 -2.56
C SER A 170 -18.63 -26.64 -1.58
N LEU A 171 -18.74 -26.21 -0.31
CA LEU A 171 -19.62 -26.84 0.67
C LEU A 171 -21.10 -26.61 0.33
N SER A 172 -21.49 -25.38 -0.05
CA SER A 172 -22.88 -25.08 -0.43
C SER A 172 -23.36 -25.81 -1.68
N ASP A 173 -22.46 -26.16 -2.61
CA ASP A 173 -22.80 -26.92 -3.83
C ASP A 173 -23.08 -28.40 -3.52
N SER A 174 -22.53 -28.92 -2.40
CA SER A 174 -22.77 -30.28 -1.92
C SER A 174 -24.15 -30.43 -1.25
N ASP A 175 -24.63 -29.42 -0.52
CA ASP A 175 -25.92 -29.45 0.17
C ASP A 175 -27.13 -29.17 -0.73
N GLN A 176 -26.95 -28.61 -1.95
CA GLN A 176 -28.05 -28.35 -2.89
C GLN A 176 -28.44 -29.56 -3.77
N GLY A 177 -27.80 -30.71 -3.58
CA GLY A 177 -27.95 -31.93 -4.39
C GLY A 177 -29.33 -32.61 -4.41
N ILE A 178 -30.35 -32.06 -3.76
CA ILE A 178 -31.71 -32.63 -3.74
C ILE A 178 -32.69 -31.91 -4.72
N LEU A 179 -32.43 -30.66 -5.14
CA LEU A 179 -33.50 -29.91 -5.86
C LEU A 179 -33.04 -28.80 -6.84
N ARG A 180 -32.09 -29.08 -7.74
CA ARG A 180 -31.94 -28.28 -8.98
C ARG A 180 -31.31 -29.03 -10.16
N ASN A 181 -32.15 -29.74 -10.92
CA ASN A 181 -31.80 -30.10 -12.30
C ASN A 181 -31.96 -28.87 -13.23
N SER A 182 -31.09 -28.81 -14.25
CA SER A 182 -31.10 -27.93 -15.43
C SER A 182 -30.13 -26.74 -15.43
N LEU A 183 -29.31 -26.71 -16.48
CA LEU A 183 -28.24 -25.76 -16.86
C LEU A 183 -27.00 -25.68 -15.94
N GLN A 184 -25.99 -26.49 -16.29
CA GLN A 184 -24.58 -26.20 -16.00
C GLN A 184 -24.11 -24.92 -16.72
N PRO A 185 -22.98 -24.32 -16.28
CA PRO A 185 -21.73 -24.57 -17.01
C PRO A 185 -20.67 -25.30 -16.17
N SER A 186 -20.20 -26.44 -16.67
CA SER A 186 -19.04 -27.14 -16.13
C SER A 186 -17.79 -26.24 -16.21
N LYS A 187 -17.07 -26.15 -15.09
CA LYS A 187 -15.64 -25.80 -15.07
C LYS A 187 -14.89 -26.82 -14.21
N THR A 188 -14.51 -27.91 -14.85
CA THR A 188 -13.51 -28.86 -14.35
C THR A 188 -12.24 -28.10 -13.98
N TRP A 189 -11.90 -28.07 -12.68
CA TRP A 189 -10.62 -27.54 -12.22
C TRP A 189 -9.50 -28.55 -12.55
N PRO A 190 -8.42 -28.16 -13.25
CA PRO A 190 -7.41 -29.10 -13.73
C PRO A 190 -6.27 -29.35 -12.72
N TYR A 191 -6.57 -29.45 -11.42
CA TYR A 191 -5.60 -29.90 -10.41
C TYR A 191 -6.25 -30.87 -9.42
N GLY A 192 -5.56 -31.98 -9.14
CA GLY A 192 -6.17 -33.20 -8.61
C GLY A 192 -6.60 -33.10 -7.15
N TRP A 193 -7.91 -33.10 -6.93
CA TRP A 193 -8.53 -33.21 -5.59
C TRP A 193 -9.17 -34.59 -5.35
N ASN A 194 -8.59 -35.61 -5.95
CA ASN A 194 -8.93 -37.00 -5.72
C ASN A 194 -7.89 -37.59 -4.77
N ASN A 195 -8.16 -37.56 -3.46
CA ASN A 195 -7.75 -38.55 -2.44
C ASN A 195 -7.96 -38.04 -1.00
N LEU A 196 -9.21 -37.77 -0.62
CA LEU A 196 -9.64 -37.92 0.78
C LEU A 196 -10.60 -39.10 0.93
N VAL A 197 -10.20 -40.24 0.35
CA VAL A 197 -10.70 -41.55 0.73
C VAL A 197 -9.49 -42.34 1.21
N LEU A 198 -9.20 -42.26 2.52
CA LEU A 198 -8.28 -43.19 3.16
C LEU A 198 -9.01 -44.02 4.23
N GLY A 199 -9.87 -44.90 3.71
CA GLY A 199 -10.08 -46.18 4.37
C GLY A 199 -8.76 -46.94 4.42
N LYS A 200 -8.17 -46.99 5.61
CA LYS A 200 -7.04 -47.83 6.07
C LYS A 200 -6.84 -49.15 5.30
N ARG A 201 -5.68 -49.33 4.63
CA ARG A 201 -4.84 -50.56 4.69
C ARG A 201 -3.41 -50.35 4.14
N GLY A 202 -2.43 -51.01 4.77
CA GLY A 202 -0.96 -50.87 4.60
C GLY A 202 -0.40 -50.97 3.16
N ASN A 203 0.84 -50.55 2.91
CA ASN A 203 2.06 -51.03 3.58
C ASN A 203 3.19 -49.99 3.73
N GLU A 204 4.25 -50.38 4.42
CA GLU A 204 5.40 -49.56 4.84
C GLU A 204 6.29 -49.10 3.67
N THR A 205 6.55 -47.79 3.59
CA THR A 205 7.79 -47.19 3.06
C THR A 205 7.91 -45.79 3.66
N GLU A 206 8.91 -45.58 4.51
CA GLU A 206 9.21 -44.29 5.16
C GLU A 206 9.56 -43.20 4.13
N PRO A 207 8.86 -42.05 4.10
CA PRO A 207 9.27 -40.89 3.32
C PRO A 207 10.26 -39.99 4.09
N SER A 208 11.26 -39.47 3.35
CA SER A 208 12.36 -38.64 3.86
C SER A 208 11.88 -37.35 4.59
N PRO A 209 12.63 -36.81 5.59
CA PRO A 209 12.14 -35.76 6.50
C PRO A 209 12.01 -34.33 5.94
N LEU A 210 12.00 -34.13 4.62
CA LEU A 210 12.23 -32.81 4.01
C LEU A 210 11.00 -32.09 3.43
N ASP A 211 9.80 -32.69 3.48
CA ASP A 211 8.68 -32.25 2.62
C ASP A 211 7.28 -32.22 3.31
N GLN A 212 7.22 -31.86 4.60
CA GLN A 212 5.97 -31.90 5.40
C GLN A 212 5.71 -30.65 6.26
N THR A 213 5.75 -29.46 5.66
CA THR A 213 5.22 -28.20 6.28
C THR A 213 4.27 -27.41 5.38
N SER A 214 3.91 -27.93 4.20
CA SER A 214 2.99 -27.21 3.30
C SER A 214 1.56 -27.28 3.82
N THR A 215 1.07 -26.16 4.36
CA THR A 215 -0.30 -25.99 4.84
C THR A 215 -1.31 -26.11 3.69
N LYS A 216 -2.59 -26.31 4.00
CA LYS A 216 -3.65 -26.37 2.97
C LYS A 216 -3.72 -25.07 2.17
N LEU A 217 -3.54 -23.93 2.84
CA LEU A 217 -3.43 -22.61 2.21
C LEU A 217 -2.17 -22.48 1.35
N SER A 218 -1.01 -22.98 1.81
CA SER A 218 0.23 -22.95 1.03
C SER A 218 0.09 -23.76 -0.27
N CYS A 219 -0.41 -25.00 -0.21
CA CYS A 219 -0.72 -25.81 -1.39
C CYS A 219 -1.68 -25.11 -2.36
N TYR A 220 -2.71 -24.43 -1.84
CA TYR A 220 -3.66 -23.66 -2.64
C TYR A 220 -2.98 -22.48 -3.37
N MET A 221 -2.12 -21.73 -2.67
CA MET A 221 -1.41 -20.59 -3.23
C MET A 221 -0.33 -20.99 -4.25
N MET A 222 0.31 -22.14 -4.07
CA MET A 222 1.23 -22.73 -5.06
C MET A 222 0.53 -23.14 -6.36
N GLY A 223 -0.81 -23.29 -6.34
CA GLY A 223 -1.63 -23.51 -7.53
C GLY A 223 -2.06 -22.23 -8.28
N PHE A 224 -1.62 -21.04 -7.85
CA PHE A 224 -2.01 -19.78 -8.49
C PHE A 224 -1.34 -19.60 -9.86
N ASP A 225 -2.15 -19.22 -10.85
CA ASP A 225 -1.65 -18.60 -12.08
C ASP A 225 -1.12 -17.18 -11.80
N SER A 226 -0.21 -16.70 -12.65
CA SER A 226 0.44 -15.40 -12.50
C SER A 226 -0.53 -14.21 -12.41
N GLU A 227 -1.71 -14.31 -13.03
CA GLU A 227 -2.72 -13.26 -13.04
C GLU A 227 -3.57 -13.28 -11.75
N THR A 228 -3.90 -14.45 -11.20
CA THR A 228 -4.50 -14.58 -9.86
C THR A 228 -3.54 -14.12 -8.76
N LEU A 229 -2.26 -14.48 -8.85
CA LEU A 229 -1.21 -14.00 -7.95
C LEU A 229 -1.13 -12.46 -7.98
N ARG A 230 -1.05 -11.88 -9.18
CA ARG A 230 -1.01 -10.41 -9.38
C ARG A 230 -2.26 -9.71 -8.83
N ARG A 231 -3.45 -10.31 -8.96
CA ARG A 231 -4.69 -9.76 -8.40
C ARG A 231 -4.70 -9.74 -6.89
N CYS A 232 -4.23 -10.82 -6.23
CA CYS A 232 -4.16 -10.88 -4.77
C CYS A 232 -3.07 -9.96 -4.19
N ALA A 233 -1.98 -9.73 -4.93
CA ALA A 233 -0.88 -8.86 -4.51
C ALA A 233 -1.12 -7.36 -4.83
N LYS A 234 -2.11 -7.02 -5.66
CA LYS A 234 -2.43 -5.63 -6.02
C LYS A 234 -3.24 -4.95 -4.90
N VAL A 235 -2.68 -3.89 -4.32
CA VAL A 235 -3.41 -2.93 -3.46
C VAL A 235 -4.52 -2.25 -4.27
N ARG A 236 -5.76 -2.19 -3.75
CA ARG A 236 -6.91 -1.74 -4.55
C ARG A 236 -6.90 -0.22 -4.77
N SER A 237 -6.56 0.54 -3.72
CA SER A 237 -6.62 2.00 -3.66
C SER A 237 -5.24 2.65 -3.82
N THR A 238 -5.22 3.80 -4.50
CA THR A 238 -4.04 4.67 -4.51
C THR A 238 -3.76 5.22 -3.11
N VAL A 239 -4.81 5.49 -2.31
CA VAL A 239 -4.68 5.99 -0.93
C VAL A 239 -3.95 4.99 -0.03
N ALA A 240 -4.30 3.71 -0.12
CA ALA A 240 -3.61 2.65 0.61
C ALA A 240 -2.14 2.54 0.17
N THR A 241 -1.85 2.69 -1.12
CA THR A 241 -0.47 2.68 -1.65
C THR A 241 0.35 3.87 -1.12
N GLU A 242 -0.21 5.08 -1.15
CA GLU A 242 0.39 6.30 -0.59
C GLU A 242 0.62 6.17 0.92
N LEU A 243 -0.30 5.53 1.64
CA LEU A 243 -0.21 5.29 3.08
C LEU A 243 0.90 4.28 3.46
N ILE A 244 1.15 3.25 2.65
CA ILE A 244 2.32 2.35 2.82
C ILE A 244 3.63 3.11 2.63
N GLU A 245 3.71 3.96 1.60
CA GLU A 245 4.89 4.80 1.35
C GLU A 245 5.14 5.78 2.50
N LYS A 246 4.08 6.49 2.95
CA LYS A 246 4.15 7.42 4.08
C LYS A 246 4.54 6.75 5.39
N GLN A 247 4.00 5.58 5.71
CA GLN A 247 4.39 4.81 6.90
C GLN A 247 5.87 4.40 6.83
N THR A 248 6.34 3.96 5.65
CA THR A 248 7.75 3.60 5.44
C THR A 248 8.67 4.82 5.59
N ILE A 249 8.31 5.97 5.00
CA ILE A 249 9.08 7.23 5.14
C ILE A 249 9.04 7.74 6.58
N ALA A 250 7.92 7.61 7.29
CA ALA A 250 7.80 8.03 8.68
C ALA A 250 8.74 7.24 9.61
N LEU A 251 8.90 5.93 9.36
CA LEU A 251 9.70 5.02 10.17
C LEU A 251 11.20 5.12 9.87
N PHE A 252 11.58 5.22 8.59
CA PHE A 252 12.97 5.15 8.10
C PHE A 252 13.59 6.50 7.69
N GLY A 253 12.77 7.52 7.41
CA GLY A 253 13.20 8.77 6.76
C GLY A 253 13.04 8.75 5.23
N ASP A 254 13.41 9.84 4.56
CA ASP A 254 13.33 9.93 3.10
C ASP A 254 14.30 8.94 2.43
N ARG A 255 13.74 8.08 1.56
CA ARG A 255 14.48 7.10 0.77
C ARG A 255 15.56 7.74 -0.11
N ARG A 256 15.37 8.98 -0.57
CA ARG A 256 16.39 9.70 -1.37
C ARG A 256 17.60 10.05 -0.50
N SER A 257 17.37 10.54 0.71
CA SER A 257 18.44 10.76 1.70
C SER A 257 19.20 9.47 2.01
N LEU A 258 18.49 8.37 2.28
CA LEU A 258 19.08 7.05 2.55
C LEU A 258 19.98 6.53 1.42
N VAL A 259 19.57 6.71 0.16
CA VAL A 259 20.35 6.28 -1.02
C VAL A 259 21.52 7.22 -1.31
N SER A 260 21.33 8.54 -1.15
CA SER A 260 22.41 9.52 -1.34
C SER A 260 23.54 9.36 -0.31
N THR A 261 23.23 9.12 0.97
CA THR A 261 24.27 8.80 1.97
C THR A 261 25.07 7.56 1.57
N GLY A 262 24.42 6.55 0.97
CA GLY A 262 25.08 5.33 0.53
C GLY A 262 26.08 5.45 -0.62
N LYS A 263 26.19 6.62 -1.27
CA LYS A 263 27.13 6.84 -2.40
C LYS A 263 28.47 7.45 -1.99
N GLU A 264 28.59 8.02 -0.79
CA GLU A 264 29.81 8.69 -0.31
C GLU A 264 30.44 8.02 0.92
N MET A 265 29.68 7.28 1.73
CA MET A 265 30.23 6.34 2.71
C MET A 265 29.19 5.23 2.97
N GLY A 266 29.63 3.98 3.11
CA GLY A 266 28.75 2.79 3.15
C GLY A 266 27.44 3.00 3.92
N GLY A 267 26.32 2.99 3.18
CA GLY A 267 25.04 3.56 3.65
C GLY A 267 24.58 3.02 5.00
N GLN A 268 24.24 3.94 5.91
CA GLN A 268 24.05 3.76 7.36
C GLN A 268 23.76 2.31 7.79
N VAL A 269 24.85 1.60 8.13
CA VAL A 269 24.81 0.24 8.65
C VAL A 269 24.51 0.31 10.15
N ILE A 270 23.48 -0.39 10.59
CA ILE A 270 23.03 -0.40 11.98
C ILE A 270 23.17 -1.82 12.53
N ARG A 271 23.67 -1.91 13.76
CA ARG A 271 23.68 -3.17 14.52
C ARG A 271 22.27 -3.42 15.06
N THR A 272 21.74 -4.63 14.93
CA THR A 272 20.37 -4.96 15.39
C THR A 272 20.34 -6.36 16.00
N SER A 273 19.45 -6.60 16.96
CA SER A 273 19.05 -7.96 17.32
C SER A 273 18.17 -8.58 16.24
N PHE A 274 18.23 -9.90 16.17
CA PHE A 274 17.29 -10.74 15.46
C PHE A 274 15.85 -10.63 15.99
N SER A 275 15.65 -10.48 17.32
CA SER A 275 14.34 -10.14 17.90
C SER A 275 13.75 -8.85 17.33
N SER A 276 14.56 -7.78 17.19
CA SER A 276 14.09 -6.51 16.63
C SER A 276 13.71 -6.62 15.16
N LEU A 277 14.48 -7.38 14.37
CA LEU A 277 14.13 -7.69 12.98
C LEU A 277 12.82 -8.47 12.89
N LYS A 278 12.64 -9.53 13.70
CA LYS A 278 11.41 -10.32 13.73
C LYS A 278 10.20 -9.45 14.08
N ARG A 279 10.29 -8.65 15.15
CA ARG A 279 9.24 -7.72 15.57
C ARG A 279 8.87 -6.74 14.45
N LEU A 280 9.86 -6.14 13.79
CA LEU A 280 9.63 -5.21 12.69
C LEU A 280 8.93 -5.86 11.48
N VAL A 281 9.30 -7.10 11.14
CA VAL A 281 8.65 -7.87 10.05
C VAL A 281 7.23 -8.29 10.45
N LEU A 282 7.01 -8.78 11.67
CA LEU A 282 5.68 -9.13 12.16
C LEU A 282 4.73 -7.92 12.19
N GLU A 283 5.22 -6.74 12.59
CA GLU A 283 4.43 -5.50 12.53
C GLU A 283 4.08 -5.11 11.10
N ALA A 284 5.04 -5.20 10.17
CA ALA A 284 4.81 -4.91 8.77
C ALA A 284 3.72 -5.83 8.17
N VAL A 285 3.81 -7.13 8.47
CA VAL A 285 2.83 -8.13 8.01
C VAL A 285 1.44 -7.86 8.63
N ALA A 286 1.36 -7.55 9.93
CA ALA A 286 0.12 -7.15 10.59
C ALA A 286 -0.49 -5.87 9.98
N PHE A 287 0.32 -4.85 9.73
CA PHE A 287 -0.09 -3.60 9.09
C PHE A 287 -0.68 -3.86 7.69
N GLY A 288 -0.04 -4.71 6.88
CA GLY A 288 -0.54 -5.12 5.57
C GLY A 288 -1.88 -5.87 5.63
N SER A 289 -2.03 -6.80 6.58
CA SER A 289 -3.28 -7.53 6.77
C SER A 289 -4.42 -6.63 7.25
N PHE A 290 -4.16 -5.69 8.17
CA PHE A 290 -5.15 -4.71 8.62
C PHE A 290 -5.52 -3.71 7.52
N LEU A 291 -4.54 -3.29 6.70
CA LEU A 291 -4.78 -2.42 5.56
C LEU A 291 -5.75 -3.05 4.55
N TRP A 292 -5.65 -4.36 4.30
CA TRP A 292 -6.60 -5.08 3.44
C TRP A 292 -8.05 -5.03 3.99
N ASP A 293 -8.23 -5.33 5.29
CA ASP A 293 -9.55 -5.28 5.96
C ASP A 293 -10.15 -3.86 5.95
N ILE A 294 -9.32 -2.86 6.20
CA ILE A 294 -9.72 -1.45 6.29
C ILE A 294 -10.01 -0.88 4.90
N GLU A 295 -9.23 -1.25 3.88
CA GLU A 295 -9.49 -0.86 2.50
C GLU A 295 -10.83 -1.43 2.02
N GLU A 296 -11.13 -2.69 2.29
CA GLU A 296 -12.45 -3.27 1.98
C GLU A 296 -13.59 -2.55 2.71
N HIS A 297 -13.42 -2.25 4.01
CA HIS A 297 -14.43 -1.54 4.79
C HIS A 297 -14.67 -0.11 4.29
N VAL A 298 -13.60 0.68 4.09
CA VAL A 298 -13.70 2.08 3.68
C VAL A 298 -14.18 2.20 2.22
N ASP A 299 -13.86 1.24 1.35
CA ASP A 299 -14.43 1.16 -0.01
C ASP A 299 -15.96 1.00 0.02
N SER A 300 -16.47 0.16 0.93
CA SER A 300 -17.92 -0.05 1.09
C SER A 300 -18.69 1.19 1.56
N VAL A 301 -18.05 2.12 2.27
CA VAL A 301 -18.69 3.33 2.84
C VAL A 301 -18.48 4.56 1.96
N TYR A 302 -17.27 4.74 1.42
CA TYR A 302 -16.87 5.97 0.72
C TYR A 302 -16.70 5.79 -0.80
N SER A 303 -16.85 4.57 -1.34
CA SER A 303 -16.64 4.25 -2.77
C SER A 303 -15.29 4.77 -3.27
N ILE A 304 -14.20 4.21 -2.75
CA ILE A 304 -12.87 4.75 -3.00
C ILE A 304 -12.54 4.59 -4.48
N ARG A 305 -12.24 5.70 -5.15
CA ARG A 305 -12.04 5.72 -6.61
C ARG A 305 -10.70 5.08 -6.99
N GLY A 306 -10.69 3.76 -7.13
CA GLY A 306 -9.56 2.95 -7.57
C GLY A 306 -10.00 1.65 -8.24
N ARG A 307 -10.31 1.71 -9.54
CA ARG A 307 -10.53 0.53 -10.40
C ARG A 307 -9.72 0.68 -11.68
#